data_AF-A0AAN6F4A7-F1
#
_entry.id   AF-A0AAN6F4A7-F1
#
_cell.length_a   1.000
_cell.length_b   1.000
_cell.length_c   1.000
_cell.angle_alpha   90.00
_cell.angle_beta   90.00
_cell.angle_gamma   90.00
#
_symmetry.space_group_name_H-M   'P 1'
#
loop_
_entity.id
_entity.type
_entity.pdbx_description
1 polymer ?
#
loop_
_entity_poly.entity_id
_entity_poly.type
_entity_poly.pdbx_seq_one_letter_code
_entity_poly.pdbx_strand_id
1 'polypeptide(L)'
;MQNTKYNPTRLAYDLPETLRQNISQSLIDNTVERYGNGAFSLHPFILLHIVVCFDKAVWLWRDVVRDIETGRKADGSVYTDSFEHMHETARHVIHSSETLATALSVVQSISKDIVAHSLPSSDFDTAAVLRETDFCHSLLTSLLHRSQALEKRLANEIALAFHLDARHNNKLSSHIAELAQRDGETTKGISFLGTLFLPGTFVSRSGDIQDDFLRLYTATGCLNRHLVVLGHHAV
;
A
#
# COMPACT_ATOMS: atom_id res chain seq x y z
N MET A 1 -60.20 7.75 30.80
CA MET A 1 -58.84 7.18 30.84
C MET A 1 -58.00 7.98 29.86
N GLN A 2 -57.10 8.82 30.36
CA GLN A 2 -56.26 9.70 29.55
C GLN A 2 -55.19 8.85 28.83
N ASN A 3 -55.19 8.92 27.51
CA ASN A 3 -54.20 8.29 26.64
C ASN A 3 -52.89 9.06 26.79
N THR A 4 -52.00 8.60 27.68
CA THR A 4 -50.66 9.15 27.86
C THR A 4 -49.88 8.93 26.57
N LYS A 5 -49.80 9.98 25.76
CA LYS A 5 -49.00 10.05 24.53
C LYS A 5 -47.54 9.75 24.89
N TYR A 6 -47.10 8.51 24.65
CA TYR A 6 -45.74 8.09 24.89
C TYR A 6 -44.84 8.88 23.93
N ASN A 7 -44.07 9.85 24.46
CA ASN A 7 -43.06 10.58 23.69
C ASN A 7 -41.73 9.86 23.88
N PRO A 8 -41.28 9.02 22.94
CA PRO A 8 -39.98 8.37 23.06
C PRO A 8 -38.87 9.42 22.90
N THR A 9 -38.23 9.80 24.01
CA THR A 9 -37.00 10.60 23.98
C THR A 9 -35.85 9.70 23.53
N ARG A 10 -35.30 9.96 22.35
CA ARG A 10 -34.10 9.29 21.83
C ARG A 10 -32.89 10.17 22.10
N LEU A 11 -31.86 9.61 22.71
CA LEU A 11 -30.65 10.34 23.07
C LEU A 11 -29.48 9.87 22.21
N ALA A 12 -28.79 10.81 21.60
CA ALA A 12 -27.64 10.57 20.75
C ALA A 12 -26.38 11.08 21.46
N TYR A 13 -25.36 10.22 21.56
CA TYR A 13 -24.09 10.55 22.21
C TYR A 13 -22.99 10.71 21.14
N ASP A 14 -22.08 11.65 21.36
CA ASP A 14 -20.83 11.83 20.61
C ASP A 14 -20.99 11.90 19.07
N LEU A 15 -22.10 12.48 18.59
CA LEU A 15 -22.29 12.72 17.16
C LEU A 15 -21.32 13.81 16.66
N PRO A 16 -20.58 13.57 15.57
CA PRO A 16 -19.81 14.61 14.92
C PRO A 16 -20.67 15.83 14.59
N GLU A 17 -20.14 17.03 14.81
CA GLU A 17 -20.89 18.29 14.67
C GLU A 17 -21.56 18.43 13.30
N THR A 18 -20.84 18.05 12.24
CA THR A 18 -21.33 18.09 10.86
C THR A 18 -22.51 17.14 10.66
N LEU A 19 -22.45 15.94 11.22
CA LEU A 19 -23.54 14.96 11.13
C LEU A 19 -24.76 15.44 11.93
N ARG A 20 -24.53 15.99 13.12
CA ARG A 20 -25.60 16.58 13.95
C ARG A 20 -26.33 17.69 13.21
N GLN A 21 -25.59 18.65 12.64
CA GLN A 21 -26.18 19.76 11.88
C GLN A 21 -26.96 19.26 10.66
N ASN A 22 -26.43 18.30 9.90
CA ASN A 22 -27.12 17.74 8.74
C ASN A 22 -28.43 17.03 9.11
N ILE A 23 -28.41 16.25 10.20
CA ILE A 23 -29.60 15.55 10.71
C ILE A 23 -30.62 16.59 11.22
N SER A 24 -30.19 17.56 12.01
CA SER A 24 -31.09 18.61 12.54
C SER A 24 -31.73 19.41 11.42
N GLN A 25 -30.97 19.84 10.42
CA GLN A 25 -31.50 20.57 9.27
C GLN A 25 -32.49 19.70 8.47
N SER A 26 -32.11 18.45 8.20
CA SER A 26 -32.97 17.52 7.45
C SER A 26 -34.27 17.19 8.20
N LEU A 27 -34.25 17.16 9.54
CA LEU A 27 -35.45 16.97 10.37
C LEU A 27 -36.38 18.18 10.35
N ILE A 28 -35.81 19.39 10.35
CA ILE A 28 -36.56 20.65 10.26
C ILE A 28 -37.20 20.76 8.86
N ASP A 29 -36.46 20.43 7.81
CA ASP A 29 -36.93 20.57 6.43
C ASP A 29 -38.01 19.53 6.06
N ASN A 30 -37.97 18.33 6.65
CA ASN A 30 -38.90 17.23 6.35
C ASN A 30 -40.01 17.03 7.41
N THR A 31 -40.40 18.12 8.11
CA THR A 31 -41.28 18.14 9.30
C THR A 31 -42.41 17.09 9.32
N VAL A 32 -42.36 16.21 10.35
CA VAL A 32 -43.41 15.47 11.09
C VAL A 32 -44.41 14.55 10.36
N GLU A 33 -44.93 14.86 9.17
CA GLU A 33 -45.99 14.01 8.56
C GLU A 33 -45.48 12.61 8.18
N ARG A 34 -44.21 12.50 7.75
CA ARG A 34 -43.64 11.22 7.28
C ARG A 34 -43.02 10.36 8.39
N TYR A 35 -42.58 10.97 9.49
CA TYR A 35 -41.79 10.32 10.55
C TYR A 35 -42.35 10.51 11.97
N GLY A 36 -43.52 11.11 12.14
CA GLY A 36 -44.08 11.46 13.45
C GLY A 36 -44.84 10.34 14.16
N ASN A 37 -45.30 9.31 13.43
CA ASN A 37 -46.38 8.43 13.92
C ASN A 37 -45.93 7.04 14.39
N GLY A 38 -44.66 6.66 14.24
CA GLY A 38 -44.18 5.32 14.60
C GLY A 38 -42.86 5.34 15.36
N ALA A 39 -42.78 4.54 16.42
CA ALA A 39 -41.57 4.40 17.23
C ALA A 39 -40.33 3.99 16.42
N PHE A 40 -40.49 3.43 15.21
CA PHE A 40 -39.39 2.99 14.35
C PHE A 40 -39.14 3.86 13.10
N SER A 41 -40.01 4.83 12.83
CA SER A 41 -39.98 5.66 11.62
C SER A 41 -38.68 6.45 11.41
N LEU A 42 -38.01 6.82 12.50
CA LEU A 42 -36.77 7.58 12.47
C LEU A 42 -35.54 6.73 12.10
N HIS A 43 -35.59 5.39 12.17
CA HIS A 43 -34.45 4.55 11.85
C HIS A 43 -33.97 4.69 10.39
N PRO A 44 -34.82 4.48 9.36
CA PRO A 44 -34.39 4.61 7.97
C PRO A 44 -33.85 6.02 7.67
N PHE A 45 -34.44 7.06 8.25
CA PHE A 45 -33.97 8.43 8.12
C PHE A 45 -32.54 8.62 8.65
N ILE A 46 -32.24 8.14 9.86
CA ILE A 46 -30.89 8.22 10.44
C ILE A 46 -29.92 7.34 9.64
N LEU A 47 -30.34 6.13 9.25
CA LEU A 47 -29.52 5.20 8.47
C LEU A 47 -29.07 5.82 7.15
N LEU A 48 -29.90 6.62 6.48
CA LEU A 48 -29.52 7.30 5.25
C LEU A 48 -28.34 8.25 5.45
N HIS A 49 -28.31 9.01 6.55
CA HIS A 49 -27.17 9.87 6.88
C HIS A 49 -25.91 9.06 7.20
N ILE A 50 -26.07 7.90 7.86
CA ILE A 50 -24.96 6.98 8.14
C ILE A 50 -24.40 6.40 6.84
N VAL A 51 -25.25 6.00 5.90
CA VAL A 51 -24.85 5.52 4.57
C VAL A 51 -23.99 6.56 3.85
N VAL A 52 -24.38 7.83 3.88
CA VAL A 52 -23.59 8.93 3.27
C VAL A 52 -22.22 9.07 3.94
N CYS A 53 -22.11 8.87 5.25
CA CYS A 53 -20.83 8.92 5.96
C CYS A 53 -19.92 7.76 5.53
N PHE A 54 -20.46 6.55 5.45
CA PHE A 54 -19.71 5.38 4.99
C PHE A 54 -19.31 5.51 3.51
N ASP A 55 -20.19 6.01 2.65
CA ASP A 55 -19.89 6.24 1.23
C ASP A 55 -18.68 7.16 1.09
N LYS A 56 -18.70 8.32 1.76
CA LYS A 56 -17.56 9.25 1.79
C LYS A 56 -16.28 8.60 2.29
N ALA A 57 -16.33 7.85 3.40
CA ALA A 57 -15.16 7.17 3.95
C ALA A 57 -14.57 6.16 2.95
N VAL A 58 -15.40 5.33 2.32
CA VAL A 58 -14.95 4.34 1.33
C VAL A 58 -14.37 5.02 0.08
N TRP A 59 -14.93 6.15 -0.35
CA TRP A 59 -14.37 6.92 -1.47
C TRP A 59 -13.01 7.54 -1.14
N LEU A 60 -12.81 8.05 0.08
CA LEU A 60 -11.51 8.54 0.53
C LEU A 60 -10.46 7.42 0.48
N TRP A 61 -10.79 6.23 0.97
CA TRP A 61 -9.88 5.09 0.90
C TRP A 61 -9.58 4.64 -0.53
N ARG A 62 -10.56 4.69 -1.44
CA ARG A 62 -10.31 4.44 -2.87
C ARG A 62 -9.24 5.37 -3.41
N ASP A 63 -9.31 6.65 -3.07
CA ASP A 63 -8.38 7.65 -3.59
C ASP A 63 -6.96 7.39 -3.08
N VAL A 64 -6.80 7.10 -1.80
CA VAL A 64 -5.50 6.70 -1.22
C VAL A 64 -4.95 5.43 -1.90
N VAL A 65 -5.78 4.39 -2.09
CA VAL A 65 -5.35 3.16 -2.77
C VAL A 65 -4.97 3.44 -4.22
N ARG A 66 -5.72 4.31 -4.92
CA ARG A 66 -5.41 4.71 -6.30
C ARG A 66 -4.10 5.48 -6.38
N ASP A 67 -3.79 6.32 -5.40
CA ASP A 67 -2.51 7.04 -5.34
C ASP A 67 -1.34 6.06 -5.18
N ILE A 68 -1.50 5.01 -4.36
CA ILE A 68 -0.53 3.90 -4.25
C ILE A 68 -0.36 3.15 -5.58
N GLU A 69 -1.47 2.82 -6.25
CA GLU A 69 -1.45 2.12 -7.54
C GLU A 69 -0.80 2.94 -8.65
N THR A 70 -1.03 4.26 -8.66
CA THR A 70 -0.52 5.17 -9.70
C THR A 70 0.87 5.72 -9.39
N GLY A 71 1.29 5.70 -8.12
CA GLY A 71 2.62 6.10 -7.65
C GLY A 71 3.79 5.24 -8.14
N ARG A 72 3.51 4.27 -9.02
CA ARG A 72 4.52 3.46 -9.73
C ARG A 72 5.50 4.38 -10.49
N LYS A 73 6.73 4.50 -10.00
CA LYS A 73 7.80 5.14 -10.77
C LYS A 73 8.11 4.27 -12.00
N ALA A 74 8.15 4.89 -13.18
CA ALA A 74 8.40 4.22 -14.47
C ALA A 74 9.73 3.42 -14.50
N ASP A 75 10.67 3.75 -13.61
CA ASP A 75 11.98 3.11 -13.48
C ASP A 75 11.97 1.82 -12.63
N GLY A 76 10.82 1.45 -12.04
CA GLY A 76 10.76 0.30 -11.13
C GLY A 76 11.60 0.47 -9.87
N SER A 77 12.01 1.72 -9.56
CA SER A 77 12.75 2.06 -8.35
C SER A 77 11.85 1.91 -7.12
N VAL A 78 11.99 0.74 -6.50
CA VAL A 78 11.96 0.45 -5.07
C VAL A 78 10.95 1.27 -4.22
N TYR A 79 9.89 0.58 -3.79
CA TYR A 79 8.84 1.03 -2.87
C TYR A 79 9.30 1.17 -1.41
N THR A 80 10.60 1.18 -1.11
CA THR A 80 11.11 0.97 0.27
C THR A 80 10.58 1.98 1.28
N ASP A 81 10.47 3.26 0.90
CA ASP A 81 9.91 4.30 1.79
C ASP A 81 8.37 4.29 1.85
N SER A 82 7.71 3.55 0.95
CA SER A 82 6.25 3.49 0.84
C SER A 82 5.65 2.24 1.49
N PHE A 83 6.47 1.29 1.96
CA PHE A 83 5.97 -0.01 2.38
C PHE A 83 5.21 0.03 3.70
N GLU A 84 5.71 0.79 4.68
CA GLU A 84 5.01 1.09 5.93
C GLU A 84 3.68 1.78 5.64
N HIS A 85 3.68 2.79 4.75
CA HIS A 85 2.47 3.50 4.36
C HIS A 85 1.43 2.59 3.70
N MET A 86 1.84 1.65 2.83
CA MET A 86 0.94 0.67 2.23
C MET A 86 0.32 -0.26 3.29
N HIS A 87 1.10 -0.69 4.28
CA HIS A 87 0.59 -1.54 5.37
C HIS A 87 -0.35 -0.81 6.33
N GLU A 88 -0.03 0.43 6.69
CA GLU A 88 -0.91 1.26 7.52
C GLU A 88 -2.21 1.57 6.77
N THR A 89 -2.13 1.86 5.47
CA THR A 89 -3.32 2.01 4.61
C THR A 89 -4.13 0.71 4.58
N ALA A 90 -3.48 -0.45 4.49
CA ALA A 90 -4.17 -1.74 4.49
C ALA A 90 -4.93 -1.98 5.79
N ARG A 91 -4.33 -1.66 6.93
CA ARG A 91 -5.00 -1.74 8.23
C ARG A 91 -6.27 -0.89 8.26
N HIS A 92 -6.20 0.33 7.74
CA HIS A 92 -7.37 1.23 7.72
C HIS A 92 -8.46 0.77 6.75
N VAL A 93 -8.12 0.23 5.58
CA VAL A 93 -9.09 -0.33 4.63
C VAL A 93 -9.77 -1.57 5.23
N ILE A 94 -9.01 -2.45 5.89
CA ILE A 94 -9.56 -3.62 6.61
C ILE A 94 -10.52 -3.14 7.71
N HIS A 95 -10.12 -2.18 8.52
CA HIS A 95 -10.99 -1.62 9.56
C HIS A 95 -12.27 -0.98 9.00
N SER A 96 -12.17 -0.32 7.84
CA SER A 96 -13.35 0.20 7.12
C SER A 96 -14.30 -0.93 6.70
N SER A 97 -13.78 -2.09 6.26
CA SER A 97 -14.59 -3.27 5.94
C SER A 97 -15.25 -3.86 7.20
N GLU A 98 -14.51 -3.97 8.31
CA GLU A 98 -15.02 -4.49 9.59
C GLU A 98 -16.16 -3.64 10.16
N THR A 99 -15.99 -2.32 10.14
CA THR A 99 -17.01 -1.37 10.62
C THR A 99 -18.26 -1.40 9.74
N LEU A 100 -18.12 -1.54 8.42
CA LEU A 100 -19.25 -1.75 7.49
C LEU A 100 -19.99 -3.07 7.76
N ALA A 101 -19.28 -4.17 8.00
CA ALA A 101 -19.89 -5.46 8.32
C ALA A 101 -20.66 -5.42 9.65
N THR A 102 -20.14 -4.68 10.63
CA THR A 102 -20.82 -4.43 11.90
C THR A 102 -22.07 -3.57 11.70
N ALA A 103 -21.97 -2.49 10.91
CA ALA A 103 -23.11 -1.65 10.58
C ALA A 103 -24.24 -2.45 9.90
N LEU A 104 -23.90 -3.34 8.95
CA LEU A 104 -24.87 -4.24 8.32
C LEU A 104 -25.58 -5.15 9.32
N SER A 105 -24.83 -5.71 10.26
CA SER A 105 -25.39 -6.56 11.33
C SER A 105 -26.37 -5.77 12.21
N VAL A 106 -26.05 -4.51 12.51
CA VAL A 106 -26.94 -3.61 13.27
C VAL A 106 -28.21 -3.30 12.48
N VAL A 107 -28.10 -2.98 11.18
CA VAL A 107 -29.29 -2.74 10.33
C VAL A 107 -30.19 -3.97 10.26
N GLN A 108 -29.62 -5.18 10.14
CA GLN A 108 -30.39 -6.42 10.16
C GLN A 108 -31.12 -6.63 11.49
N SER A 109 -30.49 -6.32 12.61
CA SER A 109 -31.14 -6.37 13.92
C SER A 109 -32.28 -5.36 14.02
N ILE A 110 -32.09 -4.14 13.51
CA ILE A 110 -33.15 -3.12 13.43
C ILE A 110 -34.34 -3.63 12.61
N SER A 111 -34.12 -4.20 11.42
CA SER A 111 -35.19 -4.78 10.60
C SER A 111 -35.96 -5.88 11.35
N LYS A 112 -35.25 -6.76 12.07
CA LYS A 112 -35.88 -7.82 12.89
C LYS A 112 -36.71 -7.24 14.02
N ASP A 113 -36.19 -6.22 14.71
CA ASP A 113 -36.90 -5.55 15.81
C ASP A 113 -38.17 -4.85 15.32
N ILE A 114 -38.12 -4.21 14.15
CA ILE A 114 -39.29 -3.59 13.51
C ILE A 114 -40.38 -4.64 13.27
N VAL A 115 -40.03 -5.80 12.71
CA VAL A 115 -40.99 -6.90 12.46
C VAL A 115 -41.54 -7.46 13.77
N ALA A 116 -40.68 -7.67 14.77
CA ALA A 116 -41.08 -8.26 16.05
C ALA A 116 -42.04 -7.37 16.85
N HIS A 117 -41.91 -6.05 16.73
CA HIS A 117 -42.69 -5.07 17.49
C HIS A 117 -43.76 -4.36 16.66
N SER A 118 -43.90 -4.70 15.36
CA SER A 118 -45.00 -4.18 14.53
C SER A 118 -46.32 -4.80 14.96
N LEU A 119 -47.22 -4.00 15.53
CA LEU A 119 -48.58 -4.42 15.86
C LEU A 119 -49.48 -4.32 14.61
N PRO A 120 -50.32 -5.33 14.34
CA PRO A 120 -51.19 -5.37 13.16
C PRO A 120 -52.28 -4.28 13.11
N SER A 121 -52.43 -3.52 14.19
CA SER A 121 -53.47 -2.50 14.39
C SER A 121 -52.92 -1.06 14.43
N SER A 122 -51.66 -0.82 14.04
CA SER A 122 -51.10 0.52 13.97
C SER A 122 -51.39 1.19 12.61
N ASP A 123 -51.79 2.46 12.62
CA ASP A 123 -51.91 3.36 11.44
C ASP A 123 -50.54 3.63 10.74
N PHE A 124 -49.51 2.88 11.12
CA PHE A 124 -48.13 3.07 10.70
C PHE A 124 -47.77 2.08 9.59
N ASP A 125 -47.34 2.60 8.44
CA ASP A 125 -46.87 1.78 7.31
C ASP A 125 -45.50 1.14 7.63
N THR A 126 -45.56 0.06 8.40
CA THR A 126 -44.40 -0.77 8.76
C THR A 126 -43.69 -1.29 7.51
N ALA A 127 -44.44 -1.59 6.44
CA ALA A 127 -43.86 -2.10 5.20
C ALA A 127 -43.03 -1.03 4.47
N ALA A 128 -43.44 0.24 4.51
CA ALA A 128 -42.61 1.33 4.00
C ALA A 128 -41.30 1.49 4.77
N VAL A 129 -41.35 1.41 6.10
CA VAL A 129 -40.15 1.57 6.95
C VAL A 129 -39.18 0.41 6.78
N LEU A 130 -39.69 -0.83 6.66
CA LEU A 130 -38.85 -1.97 6.31
C LEU A 130 -38.21 -1.82 4.94
N ARG A 131 -38.97 -1.41 3.92
CA ARG A 131 -38.43 -1.17 2.57
C ARG A 131 -37.34 -0.11 2.55
N GLU A 132 -37.51 1.00 3.26
CA GLU A 132 -36.47 2.03 3.37
C GLU A 132 -35.23 1.54 4.14
N THR A 133 -35.44 0.71 5.17
CA THR A 133 -34.35 0.08 5.93
C THR A 133 -33.57 -0.94 5.10
N ASP A 134 -34.28 -1.78 4.32
CA ASP A 134 -33.69 -2.76 3.40
C ASP A 134 -32.96 -2.09 2.23
N PHE A 135 -33.45 -0.94 1.79
CA PHE A 135 -32.73 -0.09 0.84
C PHE A 135 -31.39 0.39 1.42
N CYS A 136 -31.37 0.89 2.66
CA CYS A 136 -30.14 1.27 3.35
C CYS A 136 -29.19 0.07 3.54
N HIS A 137 -29.73 -1.10 3.89
CA HIS A 137 -28.96 -2.35 4.01
C HIS A 137 -28.28 -2.72 2.68
N SER A 138 -29.02 -2.62 1.57
CA SER A 138 -28.49 -2.89 0.23
C SER A 138 -27.36 -1.92 -0.14
N LEU A 139 -27.51 -0.63 0.17
CA LEU A 139 -26.46 0.36 -0.05
C LEU A 139 -25.21 0.06 0.78
N LEU A 140 -25.34 -0.21 2.08
CA LEU A 140 -24.21 -0.59 2.94
C LEU A 140 -23.53 -1.88 2.46
N THR A 141 -24.30 -2.83 1.93
CA THR A 141 -23.77 -4.07 1.36
C THR A 141 -22.91 -3.78 0.13
N SER A 142 -23.35 -2.87 -0.73
CA SER A 142 -22.55 -2.45 -1.89
C SER A 142 -21.25 -1.75 -1.47
N LEU A 143 -21.29 -0.94 -0.41
CA LEU A 143 -20.12 -0.27 0.15
C LEU A 143 -19.15 -1.26 0.79
N LEU A 144 -19.65 -2.28 1.48
CA LEU A 144 -18.83 -3.36 2.03
C LEU A 144 -18.07 -4.10 0.92
N HIS A 145 -18.77 -4.53 -0.14
CA HIS A 145 -18.11 -5.18 -1.28
C HIS A 145 -17.05 -4.30 -1.92
N ARG A 146 -17.31 -2.99 -2.01
CA ARG A 146 -16.34 -2.02 -2.50
C ARG A 146 -15.11 -1.93 -1.59
N SER A 147 -15.31 -1.86 -0.27
CA SER A 147 -14.22 -1.84 0.72
C SER A 147 -13.36 -3.11 0.63
N GLN A 148 -14.00 -4.29 0.53
CA GLN A 148 -13.30 -5.57 0.35
C GLN A 148 -12.55 -5.66 -1.00
N ALA A 149 -13.08 -5.04 -2.05
CA ALA A 149 -12.38 -4.96 -3.33
C ALA A 149 -11.13 -4.07 -3.23
N LEU A 150 -11.19 -2.96 -2.47
CA LEU A 150 -10.03 -2.10 -2.19
C LEU A 150 -8.97 -2.85 -1.38
N GLU A 151 -9.38 -3.62 -0.37
CA GLU A 151 -8.50 -4.48 0.43
C GLU A 151 -7.71 -5.44 -0.47
N LYS A 152 -8.41 -6.18 -1.35
CA LYS A 152 -7.78 -7.12 -2.29
C LYS A 152 -6.83 -6.42 -3.26
N ARG A 153 -7.20 -5.24 -3.77
CA ARG A 153 -6.34 -4.44 -4.65
C ARG A 153 -5.07 -4.01 -3.95
N LEU A 154 -5.18 -3.48 -2.74
CA LEU A 154 -4.03 -3.05 -1.96
C LEU A 154 -3.14 -4.23 -1.57
N ALA A 155 -3.70 -5.39 -1.21
CA ALA A 155 -2.94 -6.60 -0.96
C ALA A 155 -2.13 -7.05 -2.20
N ASN A 156 -2.74 -6.97 -3.39
CA ASN A 156 -2.04 -7.26 -4.65
C ASN A 156 -0.90 -6.27 -4.91
N GLU A 157 -1.08 -4.97 -4.64
CA GLU A 157 -0.01 -3.98 -4.79
C GLU A 157 1.13 -4.21 -3.79
N ILE A 158 0.82 -4.57 -2.54
CA ILE A 158 1.82 -4.92 -1.52
C ILE A 158 2.66 -6.12 -2.00
N ALA A 159 2.00 -7.17 -2.48
CA ALA A 159 2.69 -8.36 -3.01
C ALA A 159 3.56 -8.01 -4.23
N LEU A 160 3.04 -7.18 -5.15
CA LEU A 160 3.79 -6.72 -6.31
C LEU A 160 5.04 -5.92 -5.90
N ALA A 161 4.90 -5.00 -4.93
CA ALA A 161 6.01 -4.21 -4.41
C ALA A 161 7.13 -5.11 -3.85
N PHE A 162 6.79 -6.14 -3.09
CA PHE A 162 7.76 -7.13 -2.60
C PHE A 162 8.48 -7.87 -3.73
N HIS A 163 7.75 -8.33 -4.75
CA HIS A 163 8.35 -9.05 -5.87
C HIS A 163 9.30 -8.15 -6.68
N LEU A 164 8.97 -6.88 -6.83
CA LEU A 164 9.82 -5.90 -7.51
C LEU A 164 11.10 -5.61 -6.71
N ASP A 165 10.98 -5.42 -5.40
CA ASP A 165 12.13 -5.22 -4.52
C ASP A 165 13.07 -6.44 -4.53
N ALA A 166 12.53 -7.65 -4.36
CA ALA A 166 13.30 -8.89 -4.45
C ALA A 166 14.00 -9.03 -5.81
N ARG A 167 13.33 -8.70 -6.91
CA ARG A 167 13.94 -8.70 -8.25
C ARG A 167 15.06 -7.69 -8.37
N HIS A 168 14.90 -6.50 -7.80
CA HIS A 168 15.94 -5.47 -7.79
C HIS A 168 17.17 -5.95 -7.01
N ASN A 169 16.98 -6.47 -5.80
CA ASN A 169 18.05 -7.00 -4.96
C ASN A 169 18.77 -8.18 -5.61
N ASN A 170 18.05 -9.07 -6.29
CA ASN A 170 18.64 -10.18 -7.04
C ASN A 170 19.50 -9.70 -8.21
N LYS A 171 19.04 -8.68 -8.96
CA LYS A 171 19.84 -8.07 -10.05
C LYS A 171 21.10 -7.39 -9.51
N LEU A 172 20.97 -6.64 -8.42
CA LEU A 172 22.10 -5.98 -7.78
C LEU A 172 23.11 -7.00 -7.28
N SER A 173 22.66 -8.06 -6.59
CA SER A 173 23.53 -9.14 -6.12
C SER A 173 24.22 -9.88 -7.26
N SER A 174 23.52 -10.12 -8.37
CA SER A 174 24.12 -10.72 -9.57
C SER A 174 25.21 -9.83 -10.16
N HIS A 175 24.95 -8.53 -10.26
CA HIS A 175 25.92 -7.57 -10.77
C HIS A 175 27.14 -7.46 -9.86
N ILE A 176 26.94 -7.44 -8.53
CA ILE A 176 28.03 -7.48 -7.55
C ILE A 176 28.84 -8.77 -7.69
N ALA A 177 28.19 -9.92 -7.88
CA ALA A 177 28.87 -11.19 -8.07
C ALA A 177 29.71 -11.21 -9.36
N GLU A 178 29.20 -10.67 -10.45
CA GLU A 178 29.94 -10.50 -11.70
C GLU A 178 31.17 -9.59 -11.55
N LEU A 179 31.00 -8.45 -10.88
CA LEU A 179 32.11 -7.54 -10.58
C LEU A 179 33.15 -8.22 -9.69
N ALA A 180 32.72 -8.90 -8.62
CA ALA A 180 33.60 -9.64 -7.73
C ALA A 180 34.35 -10.79 -8.45
N GLN A 181 33.72 -11.44 -9.44
CA GLN A 181 34.37 -12.47 -10.24
C GLN A 181 35.50 -11.87 -11.09
N ARG A 182 35.28 -10.71 -11.72
CA ARG A 182 36.31 -9.99 -12.49
C ARG A 182 37.45 -9.49 -11.59
N ASP A 183 37.11 -9.00 -10.41
CA ASP A 183 38.10 -8.62 -9.40
C ASP A 183 38.90 -9.84 -8.94
N GLY A 184 38.27 -11.00 -8.82
CA GLY A 184 38.91 -12.27 -8.52
C GLY A 184 39.91 -12.71 -9.59
N GLU A 185 39.60 -12.53 -10.87
CA GLU A 185 40.55 -12.79 -11.97
C GLU A 185 41.77 -11.87 -11.89
N THR A 186 41.54 -10.58 -11.64
CA THR A 186 42.61 -9.58 -11.47
C THR A 186 43.48 -9.91 -10.26
N THR A 187 42.86 -10.25 -9.13
CA THR A 187 43.54 -10.61 -7.88
C THR A 187 44.40 -11.86 -8.06
N LYS A 188 43.91 -12.87 -8.79
CA LYS A 188 44.71 -14.06 -9.15
C LYS A 188 45.96 -13.68 -9.93
N GLY A 189 45.85 -12.75 -10.88
CA GLY A 189 46.99 -12.23 -11.64
C GLY A 189 48.04 -11.55 -10.75
N ILE A 190 47.60 -10.67 -9.85
CA ILE A 190 48.48 -9.98 -8.90
C ILE A 190 49.15 -10.97 -7.95
N SER A 191 48.41 -11.96 -7.40
CA SER A 191 48.99 -13.01 -6.56
C SER A 191 50.03 -13.85 -7.30
N PHE A 192 49.78 -14.18 -8.56
CA PHE A 192 50.74 -14.92 -9.38
C PHE A 192 52.03 -14.11 -9.59
N LEU A 193 51.91 -12.85 -10.00
CA LEU A 193 53.04 -11.93 -10.15
C LEU A 193 53.81 -11.78 -8.83
N GLY A 194 53.11 -11.58 -7.71
CA GLY A 194 53.73 -11.50 -6.39
C GLY A 194 54.53 -12.75 -6.04
N THR A 195 53.97 -13.94 -6.27
CA THR A 195 54.65 -15.23 -6.01
C THR A 195 55.89 -15.41 -6.88
N LEU A 196 55.86 -14.93 -8.13
CA LEU A 196 56.99 -15.01 -9.04
C LEU A 196 58.13 -14.05 -8.65
N PHE A 197 57.79 -12.82 -8.28
CA PHE A 197 58.79 -11.77 -8.01
C PHE A 197 59.33 -11.79 -6.57
N LEU A 198 58.57 -12.29 -5.58
CA LEU A 198 58.98 -12.34 -4.17
C LEU A 198 60.32 -13.09 -3.98
N PRO A 199 60.52 -14.33 -4.46
CA PRO A 199 61.79 -15.03 -4.31
C PRO A 199 62.98 -14.28 -4.94
N GLY A 200 62.78 -13.69 -6.13
CA GLY A 200 63.82 -12.91 -6.83
C GLY A 200 64.22 -11.65 -6.07
N THR A 201 63.25 -10.94 -5.48
CA THR A 201 63.54 -9.76 -4.65
C THR A 201 64.26 -10.11 -3.34
N PHE A 202 63.98 -11.28 -2.75
CA PHE A 202 64.73 -11.75 -1.57
C PHE A 202 66.19 -12.05 -1.89
N VAL A 203 66.47 -12.72 -3.02
CA VAL A 203 67.85 -13.03 -3.46
C VAL A 203 68.62 -11.76 -3.84
N SER A 204 67.96 -10.80 -4.51
CA SER A 204 68.57 -9.50 -4.85
C SER A 204 68.94 -8.66 -3.63
N ARG A 205 68.35 -8.91 -2.46
CA ARG A 205 68.67 -8.19 -1.22
C ARG A 205 69.70 -8.90 -0.34
N SER A 206 69.86 -10.22 -0.48
CA SER A 206 70.78 -11.03 0.32
C SER A 206 72.11 -11.34 -0.37
N GLY A 207 72.27 -11.06 -1.67
CA GLY A 207 73.51 -11.29 -2.40
C GLY A 207 73.91 -10.12 -3.30
N ASP A 208 75.20 -9.82 -3.31
CA ASP A 208 75.95 -8.91 -4.18
C ASP A 208 75.62 -9.07 -5.69
N ILE A 209 74.46 -8.59 -6.13
CA ILE A 209 74.06 -8.54 -7.56
C ILE A 209 73.52 -7.14 -7.88
N GLN A 210 74.18 -6.10 -7.39
CA GLN A 210 73.90 -4.72 -7.81
C GLN A 210 74.66 -4.37 -9.12
N ASP A 211 75.73 -5.10 -9.46
CA ASP A 211 76.66 -4.70 -10.53
C ASP A 211 76.34 -5.28 -11.93
N ASP A 212 75.63 -6.41 -12.04
CA ASP A 212 75.37 -7.05 -13.35
C ASP A 212 74.04 -6.65 -14.01
N PHE A 213 73.05 -6.17 -13.25
CA PHE A 213 71.75 -5.78 -13.82
C PHE A 213 71.79 -4.43 -14.55
N LEU A 214 72.68 -3.52 -14.15
CA LEU A 214 72.96 -2.25 -14.84
C LEU A 214 73.70 -2.43 -16.18
N ARG A 215 74.36 -3.59 -16.39
CA ARG A 215 75.06 -3.92 -17.64
C ARG A 215 74.15 -4.50 -18.72
N LEU A 216 73.06 -5.19 -18.36
CA LEU A 216 72.12 -5.71 -19.37
C LEU A 216 71.21 -4.63 -19.98
N TYR A 217 70.85 -3.59 -19.22
CA TYR A 217 70.03 -2.48 -19.73
C TYR A 217 70.81 -1.55 -20.67
N THR A 218 72.13 -1.45 -20.51
CA THR A 218 73.00 -0.70 -21.42
C THR A 218 73.35 -1.48 -22.70
N ALA A 219 73.26 -2.81 -22.69
CA ALA A 219 73.51 -3.65 -23.87
C ALA A 219 72.35 -3.68 -24.88
N THR A 220 71.11 -3.39 -24.47
CA THR A 220 69.95 -3.30 -25.39
C THR A 220 69.80 -1.92 -26.04
N GLY A 221 70.56 -0.91 -25.60
CA GLY A 221 70.54 0.45 -26.17
C GLY A 221 71.36 0.64 -27.47
N CYS A 222 72.09 -0.38 -27.93
CA CYS A 222 73.03 -0.25 -29.05
C CYS A 222 72.74 -1.17 -30.27
N LEU A 223 71.57 -1.81 -30.32
CA LEU A 223 71.11 -2.53 -31.52
C LEU A 223 69.90 -1.82 -32.13
N ASN A 224 70.23 -0.86 -33.02
CA ASN A 224 69.47 -0.42 -34.19
C ASN A 224 67.93 -0.43 -34.07
N ARG A 225 67.25 0.72 -34.08
CA ARG A 225 67.36 1.76 -35.12
C ARG A 225 67.33 1.19 -36.55
N HIS A 226 66.57 0.13 -36.81
CA HIS A 226 66.03 -0.19 -38.14
C HIS A 226 64.80 -1.11 -38.03
N LEU A 227 63.66 -0.54 -37.65
CA LEU A 227 62.36 -0.94 -38.21
C LEU A 227 61.40 0.24 -38.01
N VAL A 228 61.34 1.09 -39.03
CA VAL A 228 60.37 2.17 -39.19
C VAL A 228 59.40 1.70 -40.26
N VAL A 229 58.10 1.77 -39.93
CA VAL A 229 56.91 1.61 -40.78
C VAL A 229 56.51 0.18 -41.18
N LEU A 230 55.42 -0.31 -40.58
CA LEU A 230 54.23 -0.84 -41.28
C LEU A 230 53.10 -1.05 -40.25
N GLY A 231 51.95 -0.40 -40.43
CA GLY A 231 50.70 -0.79 -39.75
C GLY A 231 49.88 0.35 -39.13
N HIS A 232 49.26 1.16 -39.98
CA HIS A 232 48.19 2.11 -39.64
C HIS A 232 46.85 1.36 -39.52
N HIS A 233 46.02 1.73 -38.53
CA HIS A 233 44.53 1.64 -38.46
C HIS A 233 43.75 0.35 -38.80
N ALA A 234 42.97 -0.13 -37.82
CA ALA A 234 41.52 -0.36 -37.92
C ALA A 234 40.97 -0.55 -36.49
N VAL A 235 40.16 0.40 -35.99
CA VAL A 235 38.71 0.25 -35.68
C VAL A 235 38.44 -0.78 -34.59
#